data_AF-A0A4S2D8Q4-F1
#
_entry.id   AF-A0A4S2D8Q4-F1
#
_cell.length_a   1.000
_cell.length_b   1.000
_cell.length_c   1.000
_cell.angle_alpha   90.00
_cell.angle_beta   90.00
_cell.angle_gamma   90.00
#
_symmetry.space_group_name_H-M   'P 1'
#
loop_
_entity.id
_entity.type
_entity.pdbx_description
1 polymer ?
#
loop_
_entity_poly.entity_id
_entity_poly.type
_entity_poly.pdbx_seq_one_letter_code
_entity_poly.pdbx_strand_id
1 'polypeptide(L)'
;MRFVWAVTAFVLAAVMIGAGIAQRTVLQGPRTESETISVAGDAPYILIDGSVLNSHSGSQTLRVQEAGTIFASYGRTADLKAWLTPSSYTHVTLDGGATTTTAVAAKNPPAAGSAPITPVGSDLWLDEFQQDDVLITPLQLPADMSLLVATDGVKPAPSSLTLSWPTGATTPWAGPLIVLGSIFLLVGIIVYVLGVRHARRSRGPRRKGLPMPVTEPIDVTVTGADKGVISATPSRRQLTRGKRALLAAPAVGVAALLFTGCTADAWPQLAGTPTPTASDSVVVPQDQGQPAVTQQQGERILTRISEQVAKADTAKDSAAAALRLTGSALAARETDYKLRDVAGHTALSAVPDKPVKIILPEAYDGWPRTFFAVIETGDVILSVTQEDPWSPYKVSREAELVSQASLNLAPSYVGAISIDPDSPFLALAPNKVAAAYADILTNGDSSAFAAQFDSTNDPFRKLVADNRATRLQAFNQTGAQTGTLTYAASAGPDEPVSLATLDSGAIVAVTVHESDTVKPTNTDAVIKLDNNAIVQTLTGVNQSSTGFTTTFVDQLFFFVPSQSSSKRIQLLGYSTSILDAKVAP
;
A
#
# COMPACT_ATOMS: atom_id res chain seq x y z
N MET A 1 -68.62 11.38 -15.49
CA MET A 1 -67.49 10.42 -15.35
C MET A 1 -66.12 11.05 -15.59
N ARG A 2 -65.82 11.72 -16.72
CA ARG A 2 -64.45 12.22 -17.02
C ARG A 2 -63.88 13.25 -16.02
N PHE A 3 -64.71 14.13 -15.46
CA PHE A 3 -64.28 15.08 -14.42
C PHE A 3 -63.97 14.40 -13.08
N VAL A 4 -64.67 13.31 -12.74
CA VAL A 4 -64.41 12.54 -11.51
C VAL A 4 -63.04 11.88 -11.60
N TRP A 5 -62.72 11.25 -12.73
CA TRP A 5 -61.40 10.66 -13.00
C TRP A 5 -60.25 11.68 -12.96
N ALA A 6 -60.48 12.90 -13.46
CA ALA A 6 -59.48 13.97 -13.38
C ALA A 6 -59.22 14.38 -11.92
N VAL A 7 -60.26 14.54 -11.11
CA VAL A 7 -60.13 14.88 -9.68
C VAL A 7 -59.41 13.75 -8.92
N THR A 8 -59.77 12.49 -9.16
CA THR A 8 -59.09 11.35 -8.54
C THR A 8 -57.60 11.30 -8.92
N ALA A 9 -57.26 11.57 -10.18
CA ALA A 9 -55.86 11.62 -10.63
C ALA A 9 -55.06 12.76 -9.96
N PHE A 10 -55.66 13.93 -9.75
CA PHE A 10 -55.01 15.03 -9.03
C PHE A 10 -54.79 14.72 -7.55
N VAL A 11 -55.76 14.10 -6.88
CA VAL A 11 -55.61 13.70 -5.47
C VAL A 11 -54.51 12.66 -5.33
N LEU A 12 -54.48 11.65 -6.21
CA LEU A 12 -53.46 10.61 -6.20
C LEU A 12 -52.07 11.19 -6.50
N ALA A 13 -51.96 12.09 -7.48
CA ALA A 13 -50.71 12.81 -7.76
C ALA A 13 -50.21 13.60 -6.54
N ALA A 14 -51.09 14.35 -5.87
CA ALA A 14 -50.73 15.12 -4.68
C ALA A 14 -50.26 14.23 -3.53
N VAL A 15 -50.91 13.09 -3.29
CA VAL A 15 -50.50 12.12 -2.26
C VAL A 15 -49.13 11.52 -2.59
N MET A 16 -48.89 11.12 -3.84
CA MET A 16 -47.63 10.51 -4.24
C MET A 16 -46.45 11.46 -4.21
N ILE A 17 -46.63 12.69 -4.73
CA ILE A 17 -45.59 13.73 -4.67
C ILE A 17 -45.33 14.13 -3.22
N GLY A 18 -46.41 14.31 -2.42
CA GLY A 18 -46.31 14.60 -1.00
C GLY A 18 -45.55 13.51 -0.23
N ALA A 19 -45.85 12.23 -0.50
CA ALA A 19 -45.15 11.11 0.12
C ALA A 19 -43.66 11.04 -0.27
N GLY A 20 -43.32 11.28 -1.53
CA GLY A 20 -41.93 11.32 -1.98
C GLY A 20 -41.14 12.50 -1.40
N ILE A 21 -41.76 13.68 -1.26
CA ILE A 21 -41.15 14.84 -0.58
C ILE A 21 -41.01 14.57 0.92
N ALA A 22 -42.03 13.99 1.56
CA ALA A 22 -41.99 13.63 2.98
C ALA A 22 -40.87 12.64 3.29
N GLN A 23 -40.63 11.66 2.41
CA GLN A 23 -39.49 10.73 2.52
C GLN A 23 -38.12 11.43 2.53
N ARG A 24 -37.97 12.53 1.79
CA ARG A 24 -36.72 13.30 1.72
C ARG A 24 -36.57 14.43 2.74
N THR A 25 -37.63 14.76 3.47
CA THR A 25 -37.64 15.95 4.34
C THR A 25 -37.92 15.60 5.80
N VAL A 26 -39.04 14.94 6.08
CA VAL A 26 -39.49 14.65 7.44
C VAL A 26 -39.09 13.24 7.88
N LEU A 27 -39.00 12.30 6.92
CA LEU A 27 -38.71 10.88 7.20
C LEU A 27 -37.28 10.48 6.83
N GLN A 28 -36.44 11.41 6.37
CA GLN A 28 -35.03 11.13 6.13
C GLN A 28 -34.33 11.07 7.49
N GLY A 29 -33.89 9.89 7.90
CA GLY A 29 -33.07 9.71 9.11
C GLY A 29 -31.76 10.51 9.04
N PRO A 30 -31.05 10.67 10.17
CA PRO A 30 -29.76 11.35 10.19
C PRO A 30 -28.81 10.69 9.18
N ARG A 31 -28.10 11.51 8.40
CA ARG A 31 -27.16 11.02 7.36
C ARG A 31 -25.89 10.44 7.96
N THR A 32 -25.59 10.84 9.19
CA THR A 32 -24.44 10.40 9.93
C THR A 32 -24.87 10.06 11.35
N GLU A 33 -24.38 8.94 11.84
CA GLU A 33 -24.38 8.61 13.25
C GLU A 33 -23.05 9.09 13.82
N SER A 34 -23.05 9.68 15.01
CA SER A 34 -21.83 10.24 15.60
C SER A 34 -21.77 9.88 17.07
N GLU A 35 -20.60 9.41 17.49
CA GLU A 35 -20.32 9.05 18.86
C GLU A 35 -19.17 9.92 19.37
N THR A 36 -19.38 10.53 20.54
CA THR A 36 -18.36 11.33 21.21
C THR A 36 -17.70 10.50 22.28
N ILE A 37 -16.42 10.23 22.12
CA ILE A 37 -15.60 9.51 23.09
C ILE A 37 -14.99 10.55 24.03
N SER A 38 -15.36 10.47 25.30
CA SER A 38 -14.77 11.30 26.35
C SER A 38 -13.62 10.55 27.01
N VAL A 39 -12.43 11.14 26.99
CA VAL A 39 -11.23 10.56 27.59
C VAL A 39 -10.95 11.28 28.90
N ALA A 40 -10.86 10.52 29.98
CA ALA A 40 -10.53 11.03 31.30
C ALA A 40 -9.08 10.65 31.66
N GLY A 41 -8.33 11.59 32.21
CA GLY A 41 -6.96 11.39 32.70
C GLY A 41 -5.90 12.12 31.88
N ASP A 42 -4.66 12.04 32.34
CA ASP A 42 -3.51 12.79 31.82
C ASP A 42 -2.61 11.94 30.91
N ALA A 43 -3.12 10.82 30.39
CA ALA A 43 -2.32 9.94 29.54
C ALA A 43 -1.99 10.62 28.20
N PRO A 44 -0.73 10.56 27.72
CA PRO A 44 -0.31 11.25 26.49
C PRO A 44 -0.79 10.59 25.19
N TYR A 45 -1.35 9.38 25.26
CA TYR A 45 -1.77 8.60 24.09
C TYR A 45 -3.18 8.04 24.27
N ILE A 46 -3.93 8.00 23.18
CA ILE A 46 -5.23 7.31 23.08
C ILE A 46 -5.11 6.23 22.01
N LEU A 47 -5.43 4.99 22.37
CA LEU A 47 -5.50 3.85 21.45
C LEU A 47 -6.97 3.48 21.25
N ILE A 48 -7.47 3.56 20.01
CA ILE A 48 -8.83 3.18 19.64
C ILE A 48 -8.80 1.89 18.84
N ASP A 49 -9.43 0.84 19.36
CA ASP A 49 -9.48 -0.45 18.68
C ASP A 49 -10.33 -0.40 17.41
N GLY A 50 -9.94 -1.19 16.41
CA GLY A 50 -10.70 -1.37 15.18
C GLY A 50 -12.12 -1.89 15.42
N SER A 51 -12.40 -2.56 16.54
CA SER A 51 -13.76 -2.98 16.91
C SER A 51 -14.69 -1.80 17.20
N VAL A 52 -14.19 -0.71 17.78
CA VAL A 52 -14.95 0.53 18.01
C VAL A 52 -15.22 1.23 16.67
N LEU A 53 -14.20 1.28 15.82
CA LEU A 53 -14.30 1.85 14.47
C LEU A 53 -15.32 1.09 13.62
N ASN A 54 -15.37 -0.23 13.73
CA ASN A 54 -16.29 -1.11 13.00
C ASN A 54 -17.62 -1.38 13.74
N SER A 55 -17.96 -0.59 14.75
CA SER A 55 -19.25 -0.69 15.45
C SER A 55 -20.45 -0.45 14.53
N HIS A 56 -20.28 0.42 13.52
CA HIS A 56 -21.26 0.74 12.50
C HIS A 56 -20.69 0.49 11.10
N SER A 57 -21.56 0.28 10.12
CA SER A 57 -21.15 0.07 8.73
C SER A 57 -20.77 1.38 8.03
N GLY A 58 -19.86 1.30 7.05
CA GLY A 58 -19.40 2.44 6.26
C GLY A 58 -18.05 3.01 6.71
N SER A 59 -17.52 3.96 5.95
CA SER A 59 -16.23 4.61 6.27
C SER A 59 -16.39 5.54 7.47
N GLN A 60 -15.53 5.41 8.47
CA GLN A 60 -15.53 6.28 9.63
C GLN A 60 -14.91 7.63 9.27
N THR A 61 -15.28 8.69 9.97
CA THR A 61 -14.53 9.95 9.97
C THR A 61 -14.17 10.27 11.40
N LEU A 62 -12.86 10.37 11.66
CA LEU A 62 -12.33 10.85 12.93
C LEU A 62 -12.30 12.38 12.89
N ARG A 63 -12.85 13.00 13.92
CA ARG A 63 -12.69 14.44 14.20
C ARG A 63 -12.12 14.62 15.60
N VAL A 64 -10.99 15.30 15.67
CA VAL A 64 -10.33 15.69 16.92
C VAL A 64 -10.20 17.20 16.93
N GLN A 65 -10.51 17.84 18.06
CA GLN A 65 -10.40 19.29 18.21
C GLN A 65 -9.73 19.62 19.54
N GLU A 66 -8.52 20.18 19.46
CA GLU A 66 -7.70 20.56 20.60
C GLU A 66 -6.67 21.60 20.13
N ALA A 67 -6.33 22.57 20.97
CA ALA A 67 -5.37 23.60 20.61
C ALA A 67 -3.95 23.02 20.46
N GLY A 68 -3.30 23.31 19.32
CA GLY A 68 -1.97 22.82 18.98
C GLY A 68 -1.95 21.71 17.93
N THR A 69 -0.79 21.09 17.71
CA THR A 69 -0.63 20.04 16.71
C THR A 69 -1.18 18.72 17.22
N ILE A 70 -2.13 18.16 16.48
CA ILE A 70 -2.75 16.85 16.73
C ILE A 70 -2.11 15.84 15.79
N PHE A 71 -1.68 14.72 16.36
CA PHE A 71 -1.14 13.58 15.65
C PHE A 71 -2.13 12.41 15.68
N ALA A 72 -2.35 11.78 14.52
CA ALA A 72 -2.97 10.47 14.49
C ALA A 72 -2.24 9.54 13.53
N SER A 73 -2.16 8.26 13.88
CA SER A 73 -1.63 7.22 13.00
C SER A 73 -2.41 5.93 13.19
N TYR A 74 -2.33 5.05 12.22
CA TYR A 74 -2.90 3.71 12.36
C TYR A 74 -1.89 2.63 11.97
N GLY A 75 -2.09 1.45 12.55
CA GLY A 75 -1.24 0.29 12.35
C GLY A 75 -1.84 -0.94 12.99
N ARG A 76 -1.09 -2.04 12.97
CA ARG A 76 -1.50 -3.27 13.66
C ARG A 76 -1.65 -3.01 15.14
N THR A 77 -2.72 -3.54 15.73
CA THR A 77 -3.00 -3.38 17.17
C THR A 77 -1.86 -3.91 18.04
N ALA A 78 -1.24 -5.02 17.62
CA ALA A 78 -0.09 -5.59 18.32
C ALA A 78 1.13 -4.65 18.30
N ASP A 79 1.44 -4.06 17.14
CA ASP A 79 2.58 -3.14 16.98
C ASP A 79 2.38 -1.85 17.77
N LEU A 80 1.15 -1.30 17.76
CA LEU A 80 0.81 -0.12 18.54
C LEU A 80 0.93 -0.37 20.04
N LYS A 81 0.45 -1.52 20.53
CA LYS A 81 0.61 -1.92 21.93
C LYS A 81 2.08 -2.12 22.30
N ALA A 82 2.88 -2.73 21.41
CA ALA A 82 4.31 -2.89 21.61
C ALA A 82 5.02 -1.54 21.70
N TRP A 83 4.73 -0.60 20.79
CA TRP A 83 5.27 0.76 20.79
C TRP A 83 4.85 1.56 22.03
N LEU A 84 3.62 1.37 22.53
CA LEU A 84 3.12 2.05 23.72
C LEU A 84 3.64 1.47 25.04
N THR A 85 4.34 0.33 25.05
CA THR A 85 4.90 -0.32 26.25
C THR A 85 5.49 0.68 27.28
N PRO A 86 6.43 1.59 26.92
CA PRO A 86 7.04 2.54 27.85
C PRO A 86 6.13 3.69 28.32
N SER A 87 4.94 3.85 27.75
CA SER A 87 4.06 5.00 27.96
C SER A 87 2.70 4.58 28.50
N SER A 88 2.11 5.41 29.37
CA SER A 88 0.70 5.22 29.72
C SER A 88 -0.20 5.68 28.58
N TYR A 89 -1.31 4.99 28.37
CA TYR A 89 -2.27 5.34 27.33
C TYR A 89 -3.70 5.04 27.77
N THR A 90 -4.66 5.73 27.19
CA THR A 90 -6.08 5.39 27.34
C THR A 90 -6.49 4.45 26.22
N HIS A 91 -6.95 3.26 26.57
CA HIS A 91 -7.44 2.25 25.65
C HIS A 91 -8.96 2.35 25.51
N VAL A 92 -9.42 2.60 24.29
CA VAL A 92 -10.83 2.71 23.93
C VAL A 92 -11.26 1.40 23.26
N THR A 93 -12.17 0.68 23.91
CA THR A 93 -12.67 -0.63 23.49
C THR A 93 -14.19 -0.66 23.51
N LEU A 94 -14.77 -1.71 22.92
CA LEU A 94 -16.22 -1.91 22.88
C LEU A 94 -16.59 -3.05 23.83
N ASP A 95 -17.38 -2.75 24.87
CA ASP A 95 -17.90 -3.73 25.83
C ASP A 95 -19.44 -3.74 25.77
N GLY A 96 -20.03 -4.90 25.50
CA GLY A 96 -21.49 -5.06 25.41
C GLY A 96 -22.19 -4.17 24.35
N GLY A 97 -21.47 -3.66 23.35
CA GLY A 97 -22.01 -2.72 22.35
C GLY A 97 -21.80 -1.24 22.68
N ALA A 98 -21.26 -0.91 23.85
CA ALA A 98 -20.96 0.45 24.26
C ALA A 98 -19.45 0.72 24.28
N THR A 99 -19.05 1.92 23.91
CA THR A 99 -17.64 2.34 23.99
C THR A 99 -17.24 2.57 25.44
N THR A 100 -16.13 1.95 25.85
CA THR A 100 -15.54 2.08 27.19
C THR A 100 -14.10 2.58 27.09
N THR A 101 -13.68 3.37 28.07
CA THR A 101 -12.31 3.90 28.16
C THR A 101 -11.63 3.33 29.39
N THR A 102 -10.42 2.80 29.21
CA THR A 102 -9.62 2.22 30.29
C THR A 102 -8.22 2.83 30.30
N ALA A 103 -7.74 3.24 31.47
CA ALA A 103 -6.37 3.75 31.60
C ALA A 103 -5.40 2.56 31.72
N VAL A 104 -4.42 2.49 30.83
CA VAL A 104 -3.35 1.50 30.85
C VAL A 104 -2.06 2.16 31.29
N ALA A 105 -1.47 1.64 32.37
CA ALA A 105 -0.20 2.14 32.89
C ALA A 105 0.98 1.67 32.02
N ALA A 106 2.04 2.49 31.95
CA ALA A 106 3.28 2.14 31.28
C ALA A 106 3.88 0.85 31.87
N LYS A 107 4.29 -0.06 30.99
CA LYS A 107 5.06 -1.26 31.34
C LYS A 107 6.53 -0.97 31.03
N ASN A 108 7.37 -0.91 32.06
CA ASN A 108 8.78 -0.47 31.96
C ASN A 108 8.90 1.00 31.51
N PRO A 109 8.44 1.95 32.33
CA PRO A 109 8.58 3.36 32.01
C PRO A 109 10.07 3.73 31.83
N PRO A 110 10.38 4.68 30.92
CA PRO A 110 11.73 5.14 30.74
C PRO A 110 12.26 5.78 32.04
N ALA A 111 13.57 5.73 32.24
CA ALA A 111 14.21 6.36 33.38
C ALA A 111 13.82 7.85 33.47
N ALA A 112 13.66 8.36 34.69
CA ALA A 112 13.29 9.76 34.90
C ALA A 112 14.31 10.70 34.23
N GLY A 113 13.85 11.59 33.35
CA GLY A 113 14.68 12.51 32.60
C GLY A 113 15.10 12.04 31.20
N SER A 114 14.71 10.83 30.78
CA SER A 114 14.85 10.40 29.38
C SER A 114 14.00 11.25 28.44
N ALA A 115 14.50 11.46 27.22
CA ALA A 115 13.74 12.15 26.18
C ALA A 115 12.44 11.37 25.88
N PRO A 116 11.30 12.06 25.70
CA PRO A 116 10.05 11.41 25.33
C PRO A 116 10.17 10.79 23.94
N ILE A 117 9.59 9.60 23.79
CA ILE A 117 9.55 8.90 22.51
C ILE A 117 8.46 9.58 21.67
N THR A 118 8.87 10.20 20.55
CA THR A 118 7.93 10.84 19.63
C THR A 118 7.25 9.78 18.75
N PRO A 119 5.92 9.84 18.56
CA PRO A 119 5.24 8.99 17.59
C PRO A 119 5.53 9.43 16.14
N VAL A 120 5.94 10.68 15.91
CA VAL A 120 6.07 11.22 14.55
C VAL A 120 7.19 10.54 13.77
N GLY A 121 6.90 10.11 12.54
CA GLY A 121 7.88 9.58 11.61
C GLY A 121 8.29 8.13 11.87
N SER A 122 7.58 7.42 12.76
CA SER A 122 7.79 5.98 12.95
C SER A 122 7.54 5.23 11.66
N ASP A 123 8.33 4.18 11.43
CA ASP A 123 8.12 3.28 10.30
C ASP A 123 7.06 2.21 10.58
N LEU A 124 6.60 2.05 11.84
CA LEU A 124 5.53 1.12 12.21
C LEU A 124 4.16 1.55 11.69
N TRP A 125 3.95 2.84 11.50
CA TRP A 125 2.67 3.38 11.06
C TRP A 125 2.43 2.98 9.62
N LEU A 126 1.19 2.59 9.31
CA LEU A 126 0.77 2.40 7.93
C LEU A 126 0.51 3.74 7.27
N ASP A 127 -0.04 4.70 8.01
CA ASP A 127 -0.07 6.11 7.62
C ASP A 127 -0.10 7.00 8.87
N GLU A 128 0.28 8.26 8.70
CA GLU A 128 0.32 9.26 9.77
C GLU A 128 -0.24 10.61 9.31
N PHE A 129 -0.91 11.30 10.22
CA PHE A 129 -1.58 12.57 9.98
C PHE A 129 -1.18 13.57 11.06
N GLN A 130 -0.89 14.79 10.64
CA GLN A 130 -0.59 15.92 11.51
C GLN A 130 -1.37 17.14 11.04
N GLN A 131 -2.20 17.70 11.93
CA GLN A 131 -2.96 18.94 11.68
C GLN A 131 -3.03 19.78 12.94
N ASP A 132 -3.02 21.10 12.78
CA ASP A 132 -3.15 22.04 13.90
C ASP A 132 -4.63 22.32 14.20
N ASP A 133 -4.97 22.41 15.48
CA ASP A 133 -6.26 22.76 16.07
C ASP A 133 -7.43 21.79 15.82
N VAL A 134 -7.55 21.27 14.59
CA VAL A 134 -8.60 20.34 14.19
C VAL A 134 -8.03 19.31 13.21
N LEU A 135 -8.11 18.03 13.58
CA LEU A 135 -7.78 16.90 12.71
C LEU A 135 -9.07 16.25 12.20
N ILE A 136 -9.23 16.15 10.88
CA ILE A 136 -10.34 15.43 10.24
C ILE A 136 -9.79 14.43 9.23
N THR A 137 -9.95 13.14 9.51
CA THR A 137 -9.47 12.08 8.63
C THR A 137 -10.56 11.02 8.41
N PRO A 138 -10.94 10.74 7.14
CA PRO A 138 -11.74 9.57 6.82
C PRO A 138 -10.90 8.30 6.95
N LEU A 139 -11.44 7.29 7.62
CA LEU A 139 -10.78 6.03 7.93
C LEU A 139 -11.66 4.85 7.54
N GLN A 140 -11.02 3.78 7.09
CA GLN A 140 -11.65 2.48 6.90
C GLN A 140 -10.66 1.41 7.33
N LEU A 141 -10.63 1.14 8.63
CA LEU A 141 -9.68 0.22 9.23
C LEU A 141 -10.34 -1.13 9.54
N PRO A 142 -9.68 -2.26 9.26
CA PRO A 142 -10.16 -3.57 9.70
C PRO A 142 -10.02 -3.74 11.22
N ALA A 143 -10.65 -4.76 11.78
CA ALA A 143 -10.76 -4.96 13.23
C ALA A 143 -9.42 -5.27 13.93
N ASP A 144 -8.42 -5.76 13.19
CA ASP A 144 -7.07 -6.08 13.67
C ASP A 144 -6.14 -4.84 13.71
N MET A 145 -6.56 -3.72 13.13
CA MET A 145 -5.86 -2.44 13.20
C MET A 145 -6.45 -1.54 14.27
N SER A 146 -5.61 -0.67 14.82
CA SER A 146 -6.01 0.35 15.78
C SER A 146 -5.54 1.72 15.34
N LEU A 147 -6.18 2.75 15.88
CA LEU A 147 -5.85 4.15 15.67
C LEU A 147 -5.19 4.69 16.94
N LEU A 148 -4.03 5.31 16.78
CA LEU A 148 -3.33 6.06 17.81
C LEU A 148 -3.59 7.55 17.62
N VAL A 149 -3.98 8.24 18.69
CA VAL A 149 -4.15 9.69 18.72
C VAL A 149 -3.30 10.27 19.84
N ALA A 150 -2.56 11.33 19.54
CA ALA A 150 -1.70 12.04 20.48
C ALA A 150 -1.63 13.53 20.11
N THR A 151 -1.07 14.35 21.01
CA THR A 151 -0.66 15.73 20.71
C THR A 151 0.83 15.75 20.37
N ASP A 152 1.69 15.91 21.37
CA ASP A 152 3.16 15.93 21.25
C ASP A 152 3.83 14.72 21.92
N GLY A 153 3.03 13.76 22.41
CA GLY A 153 3.51 12.56 23.12
C GLY A 153 3.97 12.82 24.56
N VAL A 154 3.84 14.05 25.06
CA VAL A 154 4.21 14.46 26.43
C VAL A 154 3.01 15.04 27.16
N LYS A 155 2.28 15.95 26.52
CA LYS A 155 1.05 16.53 27.04
C LYS A 155 -0.05 15.48 27.05
N PRO A 156 -1.08 15.67 27.90
CA PRO A 156 -2.28 14.86 27.84
C PRO A 156 -2.83 14.80 26.41
N ALA A 157 -3.33 13.64 26.04
CA ALA A 157 -4.03 13.45 24.77
C ALA A 157 -5.38 14.21 24.77
N PRO A 158 -5.99 14.43 23.59
CA PRO A 158 -7.23 15.19 23.48
C PRO A 158 -8.35 14.64 24.36
N SER A 159 -9.00 15.53 25.12
CA SER A 159 -10.05 15.13 26.08
C SER A 159 -11.34 14.63 25.43
N SER A 160 -11.58 14.97 24.16
CA SER A 160 -12.78 14.57 23.43
C SER A 160 -12.49 14.29 21.96
N LEU A 161 -13.02 13.17 21.48
CA LEU A 161 -12.91 12.70 20.10
C LEU A 161 -14.32 12.44 19.56
N THR A 162 -14.56 12.75 18.29
CA THR A 162 -15.83 12.40 17.64
C THR A 162 -15.57 11.45 16.48
N LEU A 163 -16.19 10.28 16.54
CA LEU A 163 -16.28 9.36 15.41
C LEU A 163 -17.64 9.53 14.74
N SER A 164 -17.65 9.60 13.41
CA SER A 164 -18.90 9.65 12.66
C SER A 164 -18.94 8.62 11.53
N TRP A 165 -20.07 7.96 11.38
CA TRP A 165 -20.33 6.96 10.34
C TRP A 165 -21.48 7.39 9.44
N PRO A 166 -21.41 7.10 8.12
CA PRO A 166 -22.55 7.29 7.25
C PRO A 166 -23.60 6.21 7.52
N THR A 167 -24.85 6.59 7.76
CA THR A 167 -25.94 5.64 8.05
C THR A 167 -26.47 4.92 6.81
N GLY A 168 -25.96 5.27 5.62
CA GLY A 168 -26.45 4.74 4.34
C GLY A 168 -27.92 5.07 4.06
N ALA A 169 -28.50 6.09 4.72
CA ALA A 169 -29.90 6.46 4.61
C ALA A 169 -30.28 6.88 3.18
N THR A 170 -30.79 5.92 2.41
CA THR A 170 -31.33 6.13 1.06
C THR A 170 -32.85 6.29 1.11
N THR A 171 -33.40 7.04 0.16
CA THR A 171 -34.85 7.19 -0.01
C THR A 171 -35.25 6.59 -1.36
N PRO A 172 -35.17 5.25 -1.53
CA PRO A 172 -35.26 4.60 -2.85
C PRO A 172 -36.63 4.79 -3.51
N TRP A 173 -37.68 5.06 -2.73
CA TRP A 173 -39.04 5.29 -3.23
C TRP A 173 -39.33 6.76 -3.55
N ALA A 174 -38.52 7.71 -3.08
CA ALA A 174 -38.81 9.13 -3.25
C ALA A 174 -38.83 9.52 -4.74
N GLY A 175 -37.85 9.07 -5.53
CA GLY A 175 -37.79 9.30 -6.98
C GLY A 175 -38.97 8.67 -7.72
N PRO A 176 -39.22 7.35 -7.62
CA PRO A 176 -40.37 6.71 -8.23
C PRO A 176 -41.71 7.36 -7.85
N LEU A 177 -41.92 7.70 -6.58
CA LEU A 177 -43.17 8.34 -6.11
C LEU A 177 -43.37 9.74 -6.72
N ILE A 178 -42.31 10.55 -6.78
CA ILE A 178 -42.37 11.91 -7.37
C ILE A 178 -42.59 11.82 -8.89
N VAL A 179 -41.90 10.91 -9.59
CA VAL A 179 -42.06 10.73 -11.04
C VAL A 179 -43.45 10.21 -11.37
N LEU A 180 -43.92 9.16 -10.67
CA LEU A 180 -45.23 8.58 -10.92
C LEU A 180 -46.34 9.58 -10.58
N GLY A 181 -46.22 10.31 -9.46
CA GLY A 181 -47.13 11.39 -9.12
C GLY A 181 -47.18 12.51 -10.17
N SER A 182 -46.02 12.89 -10.73
CA SER A 182 -45.93 13.89 -11.81
C SER A 182 -46.61 13.42 -13.10
N ILE A 183 -46.49 12.12 -13.44
CA ILE A 183 -47.20 11.51 -14.57
C ILE A 183 -48.71 11.56 -14.34
N PHE A 184 -49.18 11.20 -13.14
CA PHE A 184 -50.61 11.26 -12.80
C PHE A 184 -51.17 12.68 -12.86
N LEU A 185 -50.37 13.68 -12.46
CA LEU A 185 -50.73 15.09 -12.59
C LEU A 185 -50.93 15.49 -14.06
N LEU A 186 -49.99 15.11 -14.94
CA LEU A 186 -50.08 15.36 -16.38
C LEU A 186 -51.30 14.68 -17.03
N VAL A 187 -51.55 13.41 -16.69
CA VAL A 187 -52.73 12.67 -17.16
C VAL A 187 -54.02 13.34 -16.68
N GLY A 188 -54.08 13.76 -15.42
CA GLY A 188 -55.19 14.52 -14.85
C GLY A 188 -55.48 15.81 -15.63
N ILE A 189 -54.43 16.58 -15.96
CA ILE A 189 -54.52 17.80 -16.77
C ILE A 189 -55.07 17.49 -18.17
N ILE A 190 -54.56 16.45 -18.84
CA ILE A 190 -55.01 16.07 -20.19
C ILE A 190 -56.50 15.67 -20.18
N VAL A 191 -56.92 14.83 -19.23
CA VAL A 191 -58.32 14.40 -19.12
C VAL A 191 -59.23 15.58 -18.77
N TYR A 192 -58.78 16.50 -17.92
CA TYR A 192 -59.50 17.73 -17.60
C TYR A 192 -59.70 18.61 -18.84
N VAL A 193 -58.63 18.87 -19.61
CA VAL A 193 -58.69 19.67 -20.84
C VAL A 193 -59.60 19.03 -21.89
N LEU A 194 -59.50 17.70 -22.08
CA LEU A 194 -60.40 16.96 -22.97
C LEU A 194 -61.84 17.01 -22.49
N GLY A 195 -62.07 16.93 -21.18
CA GLY A 195 -63.38 17.09 -20.55
C GLY A 195 -64.01 18.45 -20.84
N VAL A 196 -63.25 19.53 -20.63
CA VAL A 196 -63.68 20.91 -20.94
C VAL A 196 -63.93 21.09 -22.44
N ARG A 197 -63.07 20.55 -23.30
CA ARG A 197 -63.20 20.67 -24.75
C ARG A 197 -64.42 19.92 -25.28
N HIS A 198 -64.73 18.75 -24.71
CA HIS A 198 -65.95 18.01 -25.01
C HIS A 198 -67.21 18.75 -24.51
N ALA A 199 -67.18 19.27 -23.29
CA ALA A 199 -68.29 20.06 -22.72
C ALA A 199 -68.56 21.36 -23.50
N ARG A 200 -67.53 21.97 -24.09
CA ARG A 200 -67.68 23.12 -24.98
C ARG A 200 -68.25 22.72 -26.36
N ARG A 201 -67.87 21.56 -26.91
CA ARG A 201 -68.40 21.05 -28.18
C ARG A 201 -69.86 20.57 -28.09
N SER A 202 -70.28 20.04 -26.94
CA SER A 202 -71.67 19.59 -26.73
C SER A 202 -72.67 20.73 -26.47
N ARG A 203 -72.18 21.98 -26.30
CA ARG A 203 -72.99 23.19 -26.14
C ARG A 203 -73.04 24.07 -27.40
N GLY A 204 -72.87 23.48 -28.59
CA GLY A 204 -73.10 24.17 -29.86
C GLY A 204 -74.57 24.67 -29.98
N PRO A 205 -74.83 25.74 -30.76
CA PRO A 205 -76.12 26.42 -30.75
C PRO A 205 -77.23 25.51 -31.30
N ARG A 206 -78.12 25.04 -30.42
CA ARG A 206 -79.39 24.41 -30.81
C ARG A 206 -80.34 25.50 -31.29
N ARG A 207 -80.48 25.66 -32.62
CA ARG A 207 -81.61 26.42 -33.18
C ARG A 207 -82.90 25.68 -32.84
N LYS A 208 -83.79 26.34 -32.10
CA LYS A 208 -85.14 25.87 -31.80
C LYS A 208 -85.94 25.93 -33.12
N GLY A 209 -86.11 24.78 -33.78
CA GLY A 209 -86.99 24.67 -34.95
C GLY A 209 -88.45 24.76 -34.51
N LEU A 210 -89.22 25.65 -35.14
CA LEU A 210 -90.67 25.80 -34.97
C LEU A 210 -91.43 24.58 -35.52
N PRO A 211 -92.67 24.31 -35.06
CA PRO A 211 -93.47 23.17 -35.48
C PRO A 211 -93.96 23.33 -36.92
N MET A 212 -93.85 22.27 -37.73
CA MET A 212 -94.46 22.20 -39.06
C MET A 212 -95.73 21.34 -39.01
N PRO A 213 -96.82 21.74 -39.71
CA PRO A 213 -98.10 21.05 -39.72
C PRO A 213 -98.12 19.84 -40.67
N VAL A 214 -99.13 18.98 -40.48
CA VAL A 214 -99.42 17.72 -41.18
C VAL A 214 -99.77 17.93 -42.65
N THR A 215 -99.18 17.12 -43.55
CA THR A 215 -99.73 16.82 -44.89
C THR A 215 -99.43 15.37 -45.31
N GLU A 216 -100.37 14.83 -46.07
CA GLU A 216 -100.71 13.44 -46.41
C GLU A 216 -99.73 12.65 -47.31
N PRO A 217 -99.89 11.31 -47.44
CA PRO A 217 -98.94 10.45 -48.14
C PRO A 217 -99.19 10.40 -49.66
N ILE A 218 -98.12 10.31 -50.44
CA ILE A 218 -98.15 9.91 -51.85
C ILE A 218 -97.29 8.66 -52.02
N ASP A 219 -97.94 7.62 -52.53
CA ASP A 219 -97.42 6.31 -52.91
C ASP A 219 -96.98 6.37 -54.38
N VAL A 220 -95.73 5.96 -54.70
CA VAL A 220 -95.39 5.51 -56.06
C VAL A 220 -94.27 4.46 -55.98
N THR A 221 -94.67 3.25 -56.30
CA THR A 221 -93.87 2.10 -56.69
C THR A 221 -93.17 2.34 -58.03
N VAL A 222 -91.85 2.09 -58.14
CA VAL A 222 -91.23 1.49 -59.35
C VAL A 222 -89.94 0.76 -58.96
N THR A 223 -89.96 -0.55 -59.23
CA THR A 223 -88.88 -1.55 -59.24
C THR A 223 -87.88 -1.37 -60.40
N GLY A 224 -86.60 -1.74 -60.21
CA GLY A 224 -85.67 -1.85 -61.34
C GLY A 224 -84.21 -2.21 -61.01
N ALA A 225 -83.99 -3.47 -60.62
CA ALA A 225 -82.89 -4.38 -60.97
C ALA A 225 -81.42 -3.89 -61.17
N ASP A 226 -80.56 -4.57 -60.40
CA ASP A 226 -79.36 -5.32 -60.80
C ASP A 226 -77.95 -4.71 -61.05
N LYS A 227 -77.01 -5.39 -60.38
CA LYS A 227 -75.60 -5.74 -60.73
C LYS A 227 -74.46 -4.77 -60.46
N GLY A 228 -73.39 -5.35 -59.90
CA GLY A 228 -72.01 -4.97 -60.26
C GLY A 228 -70.97 -5.03 -59.15
N VAL A 229 -70.31 -6.19 -59.01
CA VAL A 229 -68.98 -6.33 -58.39
C VAL A 229 -67.94 -5.63 -59.28
N ILE A 230 -66.83 -5.12 -58.70
CA ILE A 230 -65.42 -5.27 -59.16
C ILE A 230 -64.50 -4.17 -58.58
N SER A 231 -63.52 -4.65 -57.82
CA SER A 231 -62.11 -4.27 -57.59
C SER A 231 -61.51 -2.88 -57.87
N ALA A 232 -60.50 -2.62 -57.03
CA ALA A 232 -59.17 -2.05 -57.35
C ALA A 232 -59.01 -0.51 -57.46
N THR A 233 -58.15 -0.02 -56.55
CA THR A 233 -57.27 1.17 -56.60
C THR A 233 -56.66 1.48 -57.98
N PRO A 234 -56.10 2.69 -58.30
CA PRO A 234 -55.52 3.70 -57.39
C PRO A 234 -55.68 5.21 -57.77
N SER A 235 -55.09 6.08 -56.92
CA SER A 235 -54.34 7.31 -57.26
C SER A 235 -54.94 8.71 -56.95
N ARG A 236 -54.18 9.42 -56.10
CA ARG A 236 -53.57 10.77 -56.25
C ARG A 236 -54.44 12.06 -56.27
N ARG A 237 -54.24 12.83 -55.18
CA ARG A 237 -54.19 14.31 -54.99
C ARG A 237 -55.30 15.19 -55.56
N GLN A 238 -55.96 15.96 -54.68
CA GLN A 238 -55.79 17.43 -54.66
C GLN A 238 -56.22 18.08 -53.34
N LEU A 239 -55.50 19.16 -53.00
CA LEU A 239 -55.56 19.96 -51.77
C LEU A 239 -56.80 20.85 -51.69
N THR A 240 -57.34 21.06 -50.48
CA THR A 240 -57.76 22.40 -50.02
C THR A 240 -57.78 22.54 -48.47
N ARG A 241 -56.77 23.25 -47.96
CA ARG A 241 -56.84 24.40 -47.04
C ARG A 241 -57.80 24.34 -45.83
N GLY A 242 -57.25 24.21 -44.60
CA GLY A 242 -58.06 24.39 -43.38
C GLY A 242 -57.36 24.35 -42.02
N LYS A 243 -56.37 25.23 -41.77
CA LYS A 243 -56.00 25.83 -40.46
C LYS A 243 -55.55 24.92 -39.28
N ARG A 244 -54.24 25.00 -39.00
CA ARG A 244 -53.57 25.21 -37.70
C ARG A 244 -54.05 24.41 -36.48
N ALA A 245 -53.37 23.31 -36.18
CA ALA A 245 -53.00 22.88 -34.83
C ALA A 245 -52.16 21.60 -34.87
N LEU A 246 -50.86 21.72 -35.16
CA LEU A 246 -49.86 20.66 -34.93
C LEU A 246 -48.48 21.29 -34.84
N LEU A 247 -48.26 22.02 -33.76
CA LEU A 247 -46.94 22.38 -33.23
C LEU A 247 -47.08 22.26 -31.70
N ALA A 248 -46.95 21.03 -31.18
CA ALA A 248 -46.71 20.73 -29.76
C ALA A 248 -46.51 19.22 -29.56
N ALA A 249 -45.53 18.65 -30.25
CA ALA A 249 -44.83 17.42 -29.87
C ALA A 249 -43.46 17.54 -30.54
N PRO A 250 -42.43 18.03 -29.81
CA PRO A 250 -41.72 17.18 -28.85
C PRO A 250 -41.12 17.99 -27.67
N ALA A 251 -41.94 18.50 -26.75
CA ALA A 251 -41.44 19.26 -25.57
C ALA A 251 -41.54 18.49 -24.24
N VAL A 252 -42.07 17.26 -24.23
CA VAL A 252 -42.19 16.43 -23.01
C VAL A 252 -41.06 15.41 -22.87
N GLY A 253 -40.33 15.10 -23.94
CA GLY A 253 -39.22 14.14 -23.90
C GLY A 253 -37.89 14.71 -23.36
N VAL A 254 -37.65 16.01 -23.50
CA VAL A 254 -36.35 16.63 -23.17
C VAL A 254 -36.30 17.17 -21.74
N ALA A 255 -37.44 17.51 -21.13
CA ALA A 255 -37.48 17.92 -19.72
C ALA A 255 -37.30 16.75 -18.74
N ALA A 256 -37.59 15.51 -19.16
CA ALA A 256 -37.39 14.32 -18.32
C ALA A 256 -35.93 13.83 -18.28
N LEU A 257 -35.09 14.23 -19.24
CA LEU A 257 -33.68 13.82 -19.30
C LEU A 257 -32.70 14.83 -18.68
N LEU A 258 -33.13 16.06 -18.40
CA LEU A 258 -32.28 17.08 -17.77
C LEU A 258 -32.41 17.16 -16.24
N PHE A 259 -33.38 16.48 -15.63
CA PHE A 259 -33.55 16.42 -14.16
C PHE A 259 -33.12 15.09 -13.51
N THR A 260 -32.69 14.09 -14.29
CA THR A 260 -32.26 12.78 -13.75
C THR A 260 -30.77 12.71 -13.39
N GLY A 261 -29.99 13.77 -13.63
CA GLY A 261 -28.54 13.75 -13.45
C GLY A 261 -28.03 13.93 -12.01
N CYS A 262 -28.85 14.31 -11.03
CA CYS A 262 -28.34 14.74 -9.71
C CYS A 262 -28.95 14.02 -8.49
N THR A 263 -29.72 12.94 -8.64
CA THR A 263 -30.30 12.23 -7.48
C THR A 263 -30.24 10.71 -7.63
N ALA A 264 -29.03 10.14 -7.71
CA ALA A 264 -28.85 8.69 -7.70
C ALA A 264 -29.45 8.05 -6.41
N ASP A 265 -29.41 8.75 -5.27
CA ASP A 265 -29.95 8.29 -3.98
C ASP A 265 -31.49 8.28 -3.88
N ALA A 266 -32.20 8.79 -4.88
CA ALA A 266 -33.67 8.83 -4.90
C ALA A 266 -34.31 7.65 -5.63
N TRP A 267 -33.52 6.74 -6.19
CA TRP A 267 -34.00 5.61 -6.98
C TRP A 267 -33.64 4.26 -6.36
N PRO A 268 -34.43 3.19 -6.59
CA PRO A 268 -34.03 1.85 -6.20
C PRO A 268 -32.83 1.44 -7.05
N GLN A 269 -31.68 1.23 -6.42
CA GLN A 269 -30.53 0.61 -7.08
C GLN A 269 -30.84 -0.88 -7.27
N LEU A 270 -31.13 -1.28 -8.50
CA LEU A 270 -31.27 -2.70 -8.86
C LEU A 270 -29.88 -3.31 -8.81
N ALA A 271 -29.60 -4.05 -7.72
CA ALA A 271 -28.43 -4.88 -7.44
C ALA A 271 -27.18 -4.60 -8.29
N GLY A 272 -26.20 -3.92 -7.68
CA GLY A 272 -24.84 -3.88 -8.20
C GLY A 272 -24.33 -5.30 -8.48
N THR A 273 -23.55 -5.42 -9.55
CA THR A 273 -22.80 -6.61 -9.95
C THR A 273 -22.19 -7.31 -8.73
N PRO A 274 -22.21 -8.65 -8.66
CA PRO A 274 -21.61 -9.37 -7.53
C PRO A 274 -20.17 -8.88 -7.29
N THR A 275 -19.88 -8.61 -6.03
CA THR A 275 -18.53 -8.38 -5.50
C THR A 275 -17.59 -9.42 -6.11
N PRO A 276 -16.42 -9.05 -6.65
CA PRO A 276 -15.47 -10.02 -7.18
C PRO A 276 -15.26 -11.14 -6.16
N THR A 277 -15.51 -12.38 -6.62
CA THR A 277 -15.20 -13.60 -5.91
C THR A 277 -13.75 -13.54 -5.46
N ALA A 278 -13.51 -13.78 -4.17
CA ALA A 278 -12.16 -13.86 -3.59
C ALA A 278 -11.28 -14.75 -4.47
N SER A 279 -10.17 -14.19 -4.95
CA SER A 279 -9.12 -14.98 -5.61
C SER A 279 -8.60 -16.03 -4.63
N ASP A 280 -8.22 -17.19 -5.15
CA ASP A 280 -7.72 -18.35 -4.40
C ASP A 280 -6.83 -17.90 -3.23
N SER A 281 -7.34 -18.02 -2.01
CA SER A 281 -6.58 -17.75 -0.81
C SER A 281 -5.51 -18.83 -0.70
N VAL A 282 -4.24 -18.44 -0.83
CA VAL A 282 -3.13 -19.25 -0.33
C VAL A 282 -3.46 -19.58 1.13
N VAL A 283 -3.49 -20.87 1.47
CA VAL A 283 -3.80 -21.33 2.82
C VAL A 283 -2.67 -20.85 3.73
N VAL A 284 -2.92 -19.76 4.46
CA VAL A 284 -2.03 -19.28 5.52
C VAL A 284 -2.25 -20.19 6.74
N PRO A 285 -1.22 -20.88 7.25
CA PRO A 285 -1.32 -21.62 8.50
C PRO A 285 -1.80 -20.68 9.62
N GLN A 286 -2.72 -21.13 10.47
CA GLN A 286 -3.29 -20.30 11.56
C GLN A 286 -2.23 -19.81 12.56
N ASP A 287 -1.07 -20.47 12.62
CA ASP A 287 0.04 -20.14 13.52
C ASP A 287 1.16 -19.32 12.84
N GLN A 288 1.00 -18.92 11.58
CA GLN A 288 1.97 -18.05 10.90
C GLN A 288 1.75 -16.60 11.33
N GLY A 289 2.81 -15.95 11.82
CA GLY A 289 2.79 -14.54 12.22
C GLY A 289 2.42 -13.61 11.05
N GLN A 290 2.11 -12.35 11.36
CA GLN A 290 1.74 -11.40 10.33
C GLN A 290 2.97 -10.84 9.59
N PRO A 291 2.86 -10.49 8.28
CA PRO A 291 3.95 -9.87 7.54
C PRO A 291 4.52 -8.63 8.25
N ALA A 292 5.84 -8.55 8.35
CA ALA A 292 6.54 -7.47 9.04
C ALA A 292 6.17 -6.08 8.49
N VAL A 293 6.03 -5.97 7.17
CA VAL A 293 5.64 -4.75 6.47
C VAL A 293 4.64 -5.04 5.35
N THR A 294 3.76 -4.08 5.08
CA THR A 294 2.95 -4.10 3.85
C THR A 294 3.77 -3.59 2.65
N GLN A 295 3.30 -3.83 1.43
CA GLN A 295 3.99 -3.35 0.23
C GLN A 295 4.16 -1.82 0.23
N GLN A 296 3.07 -1.07 0.48
CA GLN A 296 3.10 0.40 0.51
C GLN A 296 4.01 0.93 1.63
N GLN A 297 3.97 0.29 2.80
CA GLN A 297 4.83 0.65 3.92
C GLN A 297 6.31 0.42 3.58
N GLY A 298 6.65 -0.73 2.98
CA GLY A 298 8.01 -1.03 2.56
C GLY A 298 8.54 -0.03 1.52
N GLU A 299 7.75 0.33 0.50
CA GLU A 299 8.10 1.36 -0.49
C GLU A 299 8.36 2.73 0.15
N ARG A 300 7.53 3.14 1.12
CA ARG A 300 7.75 4.39 1.88
C ARG A 300 9.02 4.32 2.72
N ILE A 301 9.25 3.20 3.42
CA ILE A 301 10.46 3.00 4.24
C ILE A 301 11.71 3.11 3.36
N LEU A 302 11.72 2.43 2.20
CA LEU A 302 12.85 2.47 1.26
C LEU A 302 13.09 3.89 0.72
N THR A 303 12.02 4.63 0.43
CA THR A 303 12.13 6.05 0.04
C THR A 303 12.80 6.87 1.16
N ARG A 304 12.34 6.73 2.41
CA ARG A 304 12.92 7.44 3.57
C ARG A 304 14.39 7.07 3.81
N ILE A 305 14.73 5.79 3.63
CA ILE A 305 16.11 5.30 3.72
C ILE A 305 16.97 5.98 2.67
N SER A 306 16.59 5.90 1.39
CA SER A 306 17.36 6.47 0.28
C SER A 306 17.57 7.98 0.44
N GLU A 307 16.52 8.74 0.80
CA GLU A 307 16.62 10.19 1.01
C GLU A 307 17.56 10.56 2.16
N GLN A 308 17.52 9.82 3.27
CA GLN A 308 18.36 10.09 4.43
C GLN A 308 19.81 9.69 4.18
N VAL A 309 20.05 8.55 3.53
CA VAL A 309 21.38 8.10 3.15
C VAL A 309 22.00 9.03 2.10
N ALA A 310 21.22 9.52 1.13
CA ALA A 310 21.71 10.50 0.16
C ALA A 310 22.19 11.82 0.81
N LYS A 311 21.48 12.28 1.86
CA LYS A 311 21.92 13.43 2.66
C LYS A 311 23.23 13.13 3.40
N ALA A 312 23.33 11.94 4.01
CA ALA A 312 24.53 11.49 4.70
C ALA A 312 25.73 11.34 3.73
N ASP A 313 25.51 10.78 2.54
CA ASP A 313 26.51 10.62 1.48
C ASP A 313 27.06 11.97 1.01
N THR A 314 26.17 12.95 0.81
CA THR A 314 26.54 14.32 0.42
C THR A 314 27.35 15.00 1.53
N ALA A 315 27.00 14.78 2.79
CA ALA A 315 27.69 15.33 3.96
C ALA A 315 28.95 14.54 4.37
N LYS A 316 29.14 13.32 3.85
CA LYS A 316 30.13 12.33 4.32
C LYS A 316 30.00 12.05 5.83
N ASP A 317 28.76 12.02 6.33
CA ASP A 317 28.45 11.92 7.75
C ASP A 317 28.01 10.49 8.11
N SER A 318 28.91 9.73 8.76
CA SER A 318 28.63 8.36 9.18
C SER A 318 27.54 8.27 10.25
N ALA A 319 27.42 9.25 11.14
CA ALA A 319 26.38 9.26 12.16
C ALA A 319 25.00 9.50 11.52
N ALA A 320 24.92 10.36 10.52
CA ALA A 320 23.70 10.55 9.73
C ALA A 320 23.33 9.29 8.93
N ALA A 321 24.32 8.58 8.38
CA ALA A 321 24.11 7.30 7.67
C ALA A 321 23.61 6.20 8.62
N ALA A 322 24.15 6.12 9.83
CA ALA A 322 23.78 5.14 10.86
C ALA A 322 22.32 5.25 11.34
N LEU A 323 21.62 6.34 11.01
CA LEU A 323 20.18 6.46 11.24
C LEU A 323 19.36 5.48 10.38
N ARG A 324 19.87 5.10 9.19
CA ARG A 324 19.19 4.23 8.22
C ARG A 324 20.02 3.05 7.72
N LEU A 325 21.30 2.98 8.09
CA LEU A 325 22.19 1.86 7.77
C LEU A 325 22.73 1.21 9.05
N THR A 326 23.02 -0.09 8.98
CA THR A 326 23.68 -0.86 10.04
C THR A 326 24.54 -1.97 9.43
N GLY A 327 25.26 -2.72 10.26
CA GLY A 327 26.07 -3.87 9.84
C GLY A 327 27.06 -3.55 8.71
N SER A 328 27.23 -4.51 7.81
CA SER A 328 28.12 -4.40 6.64
C SER A 328 27.83 -3.20 5.74
N ALA A 329 26.54 -2.85 5.54
CA ALA A 329 26.17 -1.71 4.69
C ALA A 329 26.66 -0.38 5.29
N LEU A 330 26.52 -0.18 6.61
CA LEU A 330 27.07 0.99 7.29
C LEU A 330 28.60 0.99 7.26
N ALA A 331 29.22 -0.14 7.58
CA ALA A 331 30.68 -0.24 7.66
C ALA A 331 31.36 0.08 6.31
N ALA A 332 30.77 -0.37 5.19
CA ALA A 332 31.24 -0.02 3.85
C ALA A 332 31.13 1.49 3.58
N ARG A 333 30.03 2.15 3.97
CA ARG A 333 29.83 3.60 3.81
C ARG A 333 30.78 4.43 4.66
N GLU A 334 31.05 4.00 5.90
CA GLU A 334 32.01 4.70 6.76
C GLU A 334 33.40 4.77 6.13
N THR A 335 33.85 3.67 5.53
CA THR A 335 35.14 3.61 4.85
C THR A 335 35.11 4.39 3.55
N ASP A 336 34.03 4.28 2.78
CA ASP A 336 33.80 5.07 1.56
C ASP A 336 33.80 6.60 1.83
N TYR A 337 33.27 7.06 2.97
CA TYR A 337 33.32 8.48 3.36
C TYR A 337 34.74 8.96 3.65
N LYS A 338 35.56 8.13 4.33
CA LYS A 338 36.98 8.42 4.56
C LYS A 338 37.77 8.47 3.26
N LEU A 339 37.39 7.65 2.28
CA LEU A 339 38.08 7.52 1.00
C LEU A 339 37.53 8.42 -0.11
N ARG A 340 36.42 9.14 0.11
CA ARG A 340 35.67 9.85 -0.94
C ARG A 340 36.52 10.80 -1.78
N ASP A 341 37.50 11.46 -1.16
CA ASP A 341 38.38 12.43 -1.82
C ASP A 341 39.76 11.85 -2.21
N VAL A 342 39.97 10.55 -2.00
CA VAL A 342 41.23 9.86 -2.30
C VAL A 342 41.28 9.52 -3.79
N ALA A 343 42.38 9.88 -4.45
CA ALA A 343 42.58 9.60 -5.85
C ALA A 343 42.50 8.08 -6.14
N GLY A 344 41.70 7.72 -7.14
CA GLY A 344 41.50 6.32 -7.56
C GLY A 344 40.44 5.56 -6.76
N HIS A 345 39.82 6.16 -5.74
CA HIS A 345 38.66 5.59 -5.07
C HIS A 345 37.38 5.82 -5.89
N THR A 346 36.59 4.76 -6.07
CA THR A 346 35.26 4.87 -6.67
C THR A 346 34.22 4.92 -5.56
N ALA A 347 33.47 6.01 -5.54
CA ALA A 347 32.36 6.21 -4.63
C ALA A 347 31.32 5.08 -4.74
N LEU A 348 30.84 4.57 -3.60
CA LEU A 348 29.70 3.65 -3.58
C LEU A 348 28.44 4.30 -4.18
N SER A 349 27.68 3.53 -4.97
CA SER A 349 26.42 3.95 -5.59
C SER A 349 25.39 4.39 -4.56
N ALA A 350 24.44 5.27 -4.91
CA ALA A 350 23.37 5.63 -4.00
C ALA A 350 22.44 4.43 -3.72
N VAL A 351 21.86 4.37 -2.51
CA VAL A 351 20.87 3.34 -2.16
C VAL A 351 19.59 3.57 -2.99
N PRO A 352 19.17 2.64 -3.85
CA PRO A 352 18.00 2.85 -4.70
C PRO A 352 16.70 2.60 -3.92
N ASP A 353 15.63 3.34 -4.23
CA ASP A 353 14.32 3.21 -3.59
C ASP A 353 13.21 2.74 -4.53
N LYS A 354 13.31 3.02 -5.84
CA LYS A 354 12.25 2.76 -6.83
C LYS A 354 12.80 2.37 -8.21
N PRO A 355 11.97 1.70 -9.05
CA PRO A 355 10.74 1.02 -8.68
C PRO A 355 11.03 -0.29 -7.92
N VAL A 356 10.18 -0.62 -6.93
CA VAL A 356 10.34 -1.85 -6.13
C VAL A 356 9.70 -3.03 -6.85
N LYS A 357 10.49 -4.06 -7.16
CA LYS A 357 10.06 -5.25 -7.89
C LYS A 357 9.49 -6.32 -6.95
N ILE A 358 10.14 -6.53 -5.80
CA ILE A 358 9.78 -7.56 -4.82
C ILE A 358 9.93 -6.98 -3.43
N ILE A 359 8.96 -7.27 -2.56
CA ILE A 359 9.09 -7.12 -1.10
C ILE A 359 8.72 -8.47 -0.49
N LEU A 360 9.67 -9.07 0.23
CA LEU A 360 9.51 -10.31 0.96
C LEU A 360 9.62 -10.01 2.47
N PRO A 361 8.50 -9.70 3.14
CA PRO A 361 8.49 -9.46 4.58
C PRO A 361 8.56 -10.77 5.35
N GLU A 362 9.23 -10.75 6.50
CA GLU A 362 9.17 -11.84 7.46
C GLU A 362 7.76 -11.94 8.07
N ALA A 363 7.23 -13.14 8.21
CA ALA A 363 5.97 -13.43 8.88
C ALA A 363 6.24 -13.67 10.38
N TYR A 364 6.39 -12.59 11.15
CA TYR A 364 6.79 -12.63 12.55
C TYR A 364 6.19 -11.47 13.36
N ASP A 365 5.62 -11.80 14.52
CA ASP A 365 4.97 -10.83 15.41
C ASP A 365 5.91 -10.29 16.50
N GLY A 366 7.12 -10.85 16.65
CA GLY A 366 8.11 -10.43 17.63
C GLY A 366 9.09 -9.38 17.09
N TRP A 367 10.23 -9.22 17.75
CA TRP A 367 11.34 -8.36 17.32
C TRP A 367 12.66 -9.10 17.52
N PRO A 368 13.69 -8.90 16.68
CA PRO A 368 13.73 -8.04 15.49
C PRO A 368 12.87 -8.56 14.33
N ARG A 369 12.54 -7.71 13.35
CA ARG A 369 11.80 -8.08 12.14
C ARG A 369 12.54 -7.65 10.89
N THR A 370 12.59 -8.52 9.89
CA THR A 370 13.32 -8.24 8.65
C THR A 370 12.42 -8.35 7.41
N PHE A 371 12.78 -7.61 6.35
CA PHE A 371 12.27 -7.88 5.02
C PHE A 371 13.39 -7.79 3.99
N PHE A 372 13.26 -8.57 2.92
CA PHE A 372 14.07 -8.41 1.72
C PHE A 372 13.32 -7.57 0.70
N ALA A 373 14.03 -6.66 0.03
CA ALA A 373 13.49 -5.88 -1.08
C ALA A 373 14.39 -6.01 -2.29
N VAL A 374 13.78 -6.09 -3.48
CA VAL A 374 14.50 -6.00 -4.76
C VAL A 374 14.05 -4.75 -5.48
N ILE A 375 15.02 -3.87 -5.78
CA ILE A 375 14.82 -2.64 -6.53
C ILE A 375 15.28 -2.87 -7.96
N GLU A 376 14.48 -2.44 -8.95
CA GLU A 376 14.82 -2.62 -10.38
C GLU A 376 16.00 -1.73 -10.80
N THR A 377 16.10 -0.53 -10.24
CA THR A 377 17.22 0.38 -10.49
C THR A 377 18.51 -0.23 -9.94
N GLY A 378 19.39 -0.66 -10.84
CA GLY A 378 20.65 -1.33 -10.50
C GLY A 378 20.50 -2.79 -10.08
N ASP A 379 19.29 -3.37 -10.21
CA ASP A 379 18.97 -4.75 -9.79
C ASP A 379 19.47 -5.06 -8.36
N VAL A 380 19.21 -4.16 -7.41
CA VAL A 380 19.75 -4.25 -6.05
C VAL A 380 18.81 -5.02 -5.12
N ILE A 381 19.34 -5.99 -4.39
CA ILE A 381 18.68 -6.63 -3.25
C ILE A 381 19.15 -6.01 -1.93
N LEU A 382 18.19 -5.71 -1.07
CA LEU A 382 18.40 -5.09 0.24
C LEU A 382 17.87 -6.00 1.35
N SER A 383 18.64 -6.10 2.42
CA SER A 383 18.21 -6.67 3.70
C SER A 383 17.92 -5.53 4.68
N VAL A 384 16.67 -5.41 5.09
CA VAL A 384 16.19 -4.29 5.92
C VAL A 384 15.59 -4.81 7.23
N THR A 385 16.18 -4.44 8.35
CA THR A 385 15.83 -4.96 9.68
C THR A 385 15.42 -3.82 10.61
N GLN A 386 14.42 -4.09 11.44
CA GLN A 386 14.04 -3.25 12.57
C GLN A 386 14.25 -4.04 13.86
N GLU A 387 15.04 -3.47 14.77
CA GLU A 387 15.49 -4.15 16.00
C GLU A 387 14.40 -4.19 17.08
N ASP A 388 13.61 -3.13 17.17
CA ASP A 388 12.61 -2.93 18.22
C ASP A 388 11.49 -1.99 17.71
N PRO A 389 10.36 -1.87 18.43
CA PRO A 389 9.23 -1.03 18.00
C PRO A 389 9.57 0.44 17.75
N TRP A 390 10.60 0.99 18.40
CA TRP A 390 10.92 2.42 18.39
C TRP A 390 12.04 2.76 17.41
N SER A 391 12.92 1.81 17.13
CA SER A 391 13.99 1.94 16.16
C SER A 391 13.44 2.00 14.72
N PRO A 392 14.01 2.83 13.83
CA PRO A 392 13.63 2.82 12.41
C PRO A 392 14.13 1.54 11.73
N TYR A 393 13.53 1.21 10.57
CA TYR A 393 14.09 0.20 9.69
C TYR A 393 15.43 0.67 9.11
N LYS A 394 16.42 -0.23 9.13
CA LYS A 394 17.77 0.03 8.62
C LYS A 394 18.21 -1.04 7.63
N VAL A 395 18.93 -0.62 6.58
CA VAL A 395 19.58 -1.57 5.67
C VAL A 395 20.82 -2.14 6.37
N SER A 396 20.84 -3.45 6.55
CA SER A 396 22.00 -4.18 7.09
C SER A 396 22.93 -4.66 5.99
N ARG A 397 22.37 -5.04 4.83
CA ARG A 397 23.13 -5.50 3.66
C ARG A 397 22.52 -5.05 2.34
N GLU A 398 23.37 -4.77 1.37
CA GLU A 398 23.02 -4.45 -0.02
C GLU A 398 23.90 -5.21 -1.01
N ALA A 399 23.31 -5.67 -2.11
CA ALA A 399 24.03 -6.40 -3.16
C ALA A 399 23.37 -6.23 -4.53
N GLU A 400 24.16 -6.32 -5.60
CA GLU A 400 23.66 -6.38 -6.97
C GLU A 400 23.25 -7.82 -7.30
N LEU A 401 22.08 -8.01 -7.89
CA LEU A 401 21.56 -9.33 -8.26
C LEU A 401 22.29 -9.89 -9.48
N VAL A 402 22.48 -11.21 -9.47
CA VAL A 402 22.93 -11.99 -10.62
C VAL A 402 21.73 -12.25 -11.53
N SER A 403 21.84 -11.90 -12.82
CA SER A 403 20.72 -11.86 -13.79
C SER A 403 19.95 -13.17 -14.07
N GLN A 404 20.21 -14.27 -13.34
CA GLN A 404 19.72 -15.61 -13.67
C GLN A 404 18.90 -16.30 -12.56
N ALA A 405 18.73 -15.68 -11.40
CA ALA A 405 17.97 -16.30 -10.31
C ALA A 405 16.49 -15.91 -10.33
N SER A 406 15.63 -16.80 -10.85
CA SER A 406 14.18 -16.73 -10.62
C SER A 406 13.83 -17.59 -9.41
N LEU A 407 13.31 -16.97 -8.34
CA LEU A 407 12.82 -17.67 -7.16
C LEU A 407 11.31 -17.48 -7.03
N ASN A 408 10.62 -18.53 -6.62
CA ASN A 408 9.21 -18.46 -6.23
C ASN A 408 9.13 -18.04 -4.75
N LEU A 409 8.58 -16.86 -4.50
CA LEU A 409 8.56 -16.23 -3.19
C LEU A 409 7.13 -16.10 -2.68
N ALA A 410 6.98 -16.07 -1.36
CA ALA A 410 5.71 -15.78 -0.75
C ALA A 410 5.25 -14.36 -1.15
N PRO A 411 3.95 -14.15 -1.44
CA PRO A 411 3.41 -12.81 -1.65
C PRO A 411 3.62 -11.93 -0.41
N SER A 412 3.77 -10.63 -0.62
CA SER A 412 4.04 -9.65 0.44
C SER A 412 2.97 -9.61 1.54
N TYR A 413 1.71 -9.96 1.23
CA TYR A 413 0.62 -10.02 2.21
C TYR A 413 0.60 -11.31 3.05
N VAL A 414 1.42 -12.31 2.72
CA VAL A 414 1.60 -13.55 3.51
C VAL A 414 2.92 -13.51 4.27
N GLY A 415 3.98 -13.03 3.62
CA GLY A 415 5.33 -13.02 4.17
C GLY A 415 5.99 -14.41 4.21
N ALA A 416 7.27 -14.42 4.56
CA ALA A 416 8.11 -15.60 4.63
C ALA A 416 8.47 -15.92 6.08
N ILE A 417 8.54 -17.21 6.40
CA ILE A 417 9.01 -17.67 7.71
C ILE A 417 10.54 -17.46 7.78
N SER A 418 11.01 -16.88 8.87
CA SER A 418 12.45 -16.82 9.15
C SER A 418 12.99 -18.19 9.57
N ILE A 419 14.15 -18.54 9.06
CA ILE A 419 14.81 -19.80 9.38
C ILE A 419 15.89 -19.55 10.42
N ASP A 420 15.88 -20.35 11.48
CA ASP A 420 16.89 -20.31 12.54
C ASP A 420 18.31 -20.50 11.96
N PRO A 421 19.31 -19.70 12.41
CA PRO A 421 20.68 -19.79 11.92
C PRO A 421 21.34 -21.18 12.06
N ASP A 422 20.91 -21.99 13.03
CA ASP A 422 21.39 -23.35 13.30
C ASP A 422 20.49 -24.43 12.69
N SER A 423 19.48 -24.04 11.90
CA SER A 423 18.48 -24.96 11.36
C SER A 423 19.12 -26.06 10.48
N PRO A 424 18.83 -27.35 10.75
CA PRO A 424 19.33 -28.46 9.95
C PRO A 424 18.47 -28.73 8.70
N PHE A 425 17.40 -27.97 8.47
CA PHE A 425 16.44 -28.24 7.38
C PHE A 425 16.96 -27.84 5.99
N LEU A 426 17.96 -26.97 5.95
CA LEU A 426 18.63 -26.56 4.72
C LEU A 426 19.81 -27.47 4.40
N ALA A 427 20.23 -27.49 3.13
CA ALA A 427 21.40 -28.24 2.68
C ALA A 427 22.68 -27.83 3.43
N LEU A 428 22.74 -26.58 3.88
CA LEU A 428 23.74 -26.05 4.80
C LEU A 428 23.05 -25.09 5.78
N ALA A 429 23.34 -25.19 7.07
CA ALA A 429 22.78 -24.28 8.07
C ALA A 429 23.19 -22.82 7.75
N PRO A 430 22.28 -21.82 7.88
CA PRO A 430 22.56 -20.44 7.49
C PRO A 430 23.87 -19.88 8.09
N ASN A 431 24.17 -20.20 9.35
CA ASN A 431 25.39 -19.73 10.02
C ASN A 431 26.70 -20.37 9.51
N LYS A 432 26.63 -21.44 8.71
CA LYS A 432 27.79 -22.07 8.08
C LYS A 432 28.05 -21.59 6.66
N VAL A 433 27.07 -20.94 6.02
CA VAL A 433 27.16 -20.53 4.62
C VAL A 433 28.34 -19.58 4.38
N ALA A 434 28.54 -18.57 5.25
CA ALA A 434 29.63 -17.62 5.14
C ALA A 434 31.01 -18.29 5.22
N ALA A 435 31.23 -19.16 6.21
CA ALA A 435 32.49 -19.85 6.42
C ALA A 435 32.78 -20.86 5.29
N ALA A 436 31.76 -21.58 4.83
CA ALA A 436 31.88 -22.51 3.71
C ALA A 436 32.25 -21.78 2.42
N TYR A 437 31.62 -20.63 2.14
CA TYR A 437 31.93 -19.85 0.96
C TYR A 437 33.33 -19.21 1.02
N ALA A 438 33.73 -18.70 2.19
CA ALA A 438 35.08 -18.19 2.42
C ALA A 438 36.18 -19.27 2.18
N ASP A 439 35.93 -20.52 2.60
CA ASP A 439 36.82 -21.64 2.29
C ASP A 439 36.94 -21.87 0.78
N ILE A 440 35.85 -21.72 0.03
CA ILE A 440 35.87 -21.82 -1.43
C ILE A 440 36.64 -20.66 -2.08
N LEU A 441 36.49 -19.42 -1.58
CA LEU A 441 37.29 -18.28 -2.08
C LEU A 441 38.79 -18.45 -1.80
N THR A 442 39.15 -19.24 -0.79
CA THR A 442 40.56 -19.50 -0.42
C THR A 442 41.13 -20.69 -1.18
N ASN A 443 40.40 -21.80 -1.25
CA ASN A 443 40.88 -23.09 -1.76
C ASN A 443 40.36 -23.44 -3.17
N GLY A 444 39.47 -22.62 -3.73
CA GLY A 444 38.86 -22.86 -5.04
C GLY A 444 38.15 -24.22 -5.12
N ASP A 445 38.36 -24.93 -6.23
CA ASP A 445 37.77 -26.25 -6.47
C ASP A 445 38.30 -27.35 -5.53
N SER A 446 39.38 -27.07 -4.78
CA SER A 446 39.90 -28.00 -3.76
C SER A 446 39.17 -27.89 -2.42
N SER A 447 38.26 -26.93 -2.26
CA SER A 447 37.44 -26.78 -1.06
C SER A 447 36.52 -27.99 -0.83
N ALA A 448 36.38 -28.40 0.43
CA ALA A 448 35.43 -29.45 0.81
C ALA A 448 33.96 -29.07 0.53
N PHE A 449 33.67 -27.76 0.43
CA PHE A 449 32.34 -27.23 0.18
C PHE A 449 32.08 -26.95 -1.31
N ALA A 450 33.08 -27.02 -2.18
CA ALA A 450 32.96 -26.64 -3.59
C ALA A 450 31.80 -27.36 -4.31
N ALA A 451 31.58 -28.64 -4.01
CA ALA A 451 30.52 -29.45 -4.62
C ALA A 451 29.09 -29.08 -4.18
N GLN A 452 28.93 -28.37 -3.05
CA GLN A 452 27.63 -27.94 -2.52
C GLN A 452 27.12 -26.66 -3.19
N PHE A 453 28.03 -25.84 -3.72
CA PHE A 453 27.70 -24.57 -4.37
C PHE A 453 27.70 -24.71 -5.89
N ASP A 454 26.84 -23.96 -6.56
CA ASP A 454 26.79 -23.88 -8.01
C ASP A 454 27.94 -23.01 -8.53
N SER A 455 29.01 -23.64 -9.01
CA SER A 455 30.15 -22.94 -9.60
C SER A 455 29.89 -22.35 -10.99
N THR A 456 28.80 -22.75 -11.67
CA THR A 456 28.51 -22.29 -13.04
C THR A 456 27.87 -20.91 -13.02
N ASN A 457 27.03 -20.64 -12.02
CA ASN A 457 26.26 -19.42 -11.88
C ASN A 457 26.81 -18.52 -10.75
N ASP A 458 28.14 -18.54 -10.57
CA ASP A 458 28.84 -17.75 -9.56
C ASP A 458 29.85 -16.80 -10.23
N PRO A 459 29.38 -15.65 -10.75
CA PRO A 459 30.27 -14.64 -11.32
C PRO A 459 31.18 -14.00 -10.27
N PHE A 460 30.85 -14.09 -8.98
CA PHE A 460 31.61 -13.45 -7.92
C PHE A 460 32.98 -14.10 -7.71
N ARG A 461 33.06 -15.44 -7.73
CA ARG A 461 34.36 -16.15 -7.70
C ARG A 461 35.30 -15.68 -8.80
N LYS A 462 34.76 -15.49 -10.01
CA LYS A 462 35.53 -14.98 -11.15
C LYS A 462 35.99 -13.55 -10.90
N LEU A 463 35.10 -12.68 -10.42
CA LEU A 463 35.43 -11.29 -10.09
C LEU A 463 36.57 -11.23 -9.04
N VAL A 464 36.47 -12.00 -7.96
CA VAL A 464 37.50 -12.08 -6.91
C VAL A 464 38.83 -12.57 -7.49
N ALA A 465 38.82 -13.63 -8.31
CA ALA A 465 40.03 -14.15 -8.93
C ALA A 465 40.69 -13.12 -9.87
N ASP A 466 39.91 -12.43 -10.70
CA ASP A 466 40.38 -11.39 -11.62
C ASP A 466 40.95 -10.17 -10.83
N ASN A 467 40.29 -9.77 -9.75
CA ASN A 467 40.76 -8.70 -8.86
C ASN A 467 42.10 -9.07 -8.18
N ARG A 468 42.20 -10.28 -7.61
CA ARG A 468 43.43 -10.78 -6.99
C ARG A 468 44.56 -10.93 -8.02
N ALA A 469 44.27 -11.37 -9.25
CA ALA A 469 45.26 -11.44 -10.31
C ALA A 469 45.79 -10.05 -10.70
N THR A 470 44.90 -9.06 -10.80
CA THR A 470 45.26 -7.66 -11.08
C THR A 470 46.12 -7.06 -9.97
N ARG A 471 45.74 -7.27 -8.69
CA ARG A 471 46.51 -6.80 -7.53
C ARG A 471 47.88 -7.48 -7.44
N LEU A 472 47.96 -8.78 -7.72
CA LEU A 472 49.22 -9.52 -7.78
C LEU A 472 50.13 -9.01 -8.91
N GLN A 473 49.57 -8.75 -10.09
CA GLN A 473 50.32 -8.20 -11.21
C GLN A 473 50.89 -6.82 -10.87
N ALA A 474 50.08 -5.94 -10.27
CA ALA A 474 50.52 -4.61 -9.82
C ALA A 474 51.60 -4.72 -8.73
N PHE A 475 51.41 -5.60 -7.74
CA PHE A 475 52.40 -5.86 -6.70
C PHE A 475 53.73 -6.35 -7.28
N ASN A 476 53.70 -7.26 -8.25
CA ASN A 476 54.91 -7.86 -8.83
C ASN A 476 55.73 -6.89 -9.69
N GLN A 477 55.19 -5.73 -10.09
CA GLN A 477 55.96 -4.71 -10.80
C GLN A 477 57.10 -4.12 -9.95
N THR A 478 56.93 -4.08 -8.62
CA THR A 478 57.89 -3.46 -7.70
C THR A 478 58.27 -4.34 -6.50
N GLY A 479 57.42 -5.30 -6.14
CA GLY A 479 57.51 -6.06 -4.88
C GLY A 479 57.89 -7.53 -5.02
N ALA A 480 57.99 -8.09 -6.24
CA ALA A 480 58.14 -9.53 -6.46
C ALA A 480 59.36 -10.17 -5.77
N GLN A 481 60.43 -9.41 -5.55
CA GLN A 481 61.66 -9.89 -4.90
C GLN A 481 61.75 -9.50 -3.42
N THR A 482 60.94 -8.55 -2.97
CA THR A 482 61.09 -7.88 -1.67
C THR A 482 59.90 -8.10 -0.73
N GLY A 483 58.83 -8.74 -1.21
CA GLY A 483 57.68 -9.05 -0.40
C GLY A 483 56.86 -10.22 -0.94
N THR A 484 55.90 -10.66 -0.13
CA THR A 484 54.88 -11.65 -0.48
C THR A 484 53.50 -11.01 -0.39
N LEU A 485 52.60 -11.42 -1.27
CA LEU A 485 51.19 -11.07 -1.23
C LEU A 485 50.38 -12.36 -1.05
N THR A 486 49.63 -12.46 0.04
CA THR A 486 48.80 -13.61 0.38
C THR A 486 47.35 -13.20 0.52
N TYR A 487 46.45 -14.10 0.12
CA TYR A 487 45.00 -13.91 0.21
C TYR A 487 44.39 -14.87 1.22
N ALA A 488 43.39 -14.41 1.96
CA ALA A 488 42.57 -15.27 2.81
C ALA A 488 41.13 -14.74 2.85
N ALA A 489 40.17 -15.60 3.12
CA ALA A 489 38.79 -15.20 3.39
C ALA A 489 38.28 -15.86 4.68
N SER A 490 37.37 -15.18 5.38
CA SER A 490 36.71 -15.67 6.58
C SER A 490 35.25 -15.22 6.65
N ALA A 491 34.42 -15.90 7.44
CA ALA A 491 33.08 -15.39 7.74
C ALA A 491 33.17 -14.00 8.42
N GLY A 492 32.27 -13.08 8.03
CA GLY A 492 32.12 -11.79 8.68
C GLY A 492 31.45 -11.90 10.06
N PRO A 493 31.43 -10.82 10.84
CA PRO A 493 30.89 -10.82 12.20
C PRO A 493 29.35 -10.76 12.25
N ASP A 494 28.70 -10.32 11.17
CA ASP A 494 27.26 -10.11 11.14
C ASP A 494 26.50 -11.45 11.05
N GLU A 495 25.48 -11.64 11.88
CA GLU A 495 24.63 -12.84 11.86
C GLU A 495 23.87 -12.99 10.53
N PRO A 496 23.68 -14.24 10.04
CA PRO A 496 22.95 -14.48 8.81
C PRO A 496 21.47 -14.13 8.98
N VAL A 497 20.86 -13.55 7.94
CA VAL A 497 19.40 -13.39 7.85
C VAL A 497 18.87 -14.39 6.84
N SER A 498 17.90 -15.20 7.23
CA SER A 498 17.34 -16.24 6.37
C SER A 498 15.82 -16.23 6.31
N LEU A 499 15.26 -16.06 5.10
CA LEU A 499 13.82 -16.12 4.84
C LEU A 499 13.48 -17.28 3.91
N ALA A 500 12.48 -18.08 4.28
CA ALA A 500 12.02 -19.22 3.50
C ALA A 500 11.40 -18.79 2.15
N THR A 501 11.50 -19.67 1.16
CA THR A 501 10.93 -19.53 -0.19
C THR A 501 9.89 -20.60 -0.45
N LEU A 502 9.07 -20.42 -1.50
CA LEU A 502 8.12 -21.45 -1.94
C LEU A 502 8.79 -22.59 -2.72
N ASP A 503 10.07 -22.45 -3.09
CA ASP A 503 10.86 -23.45 -3.83
C ASP A 503 11.53 -24.51 -2.94
N SER A 504 11.07 -24.67 -1.69
CA SER A 504 11.68 -25.59 -0.70
C SER A 504 13.16 -25.26 -0.43
N GLY A 505 13.39 -24.06 0.09
CA GLY A 505 14.71 -23.53 0.45
C GLY A 505 14.56 -22.14 1.06
N ALA A 506 15.67 -21.44 1.24
CA ALA A 506 15.68 -20.09 1.81
C ALA A 506 16.64 -19.16 1.09
N ILE A 507 16.32 -17.87 1.10
CA ILE A 507 17.28 -16.80 0.81
C ILE A 507 18.06 -16.55 2.09
N VAL A 508 19.39 -16.66 2.03
CA VAL A 508 20.31 -16.47 3.14
C VAL A 508 21.26 -15.34 2.81
N ALA A 509 21.18 -14.24 3.56
CA ALA A 509 22.08 -13.10 3.47
C ALA A 509 23.23 -13.25 4.47
N VAL A 510 24.46 -13.21 3.99
CA VAL A 510 25.69 -13.39 4.78
C VAL A 510 26.75 -12.36 4.42
N THR A 511 27.73 -12.22 5.31
CA THR A 511 28.91 -11.39 5.09
C THR A 511 30.15 -12.27 5.09
N VAL A 512 31.06 -12.05 4.15
CA VAL A 512 32.39 -12.65 4.10
C VAL A 512 33.42 -11.52 4.11
N HIS A 513 34.52 -11.70 4.83
CA HIS A 513 35.66 -10.79 4.79
C HIS A 513 36.79 -11.43 4.00
N GLU A 514 37.25 -10.74 2.96
CA GLU A 514 38.51 -11.08 2.29
C GLU A 514 39.64 -10.25 2.86
N SER A 515 40.85 -10.81 2.87
CA SER A 515 42.05 -10.10 3.29
C SER A 515 43.19 -10.32 2.32
N ASP A 516 43.82 -9.21 1.97
CA ASP A 516 45.05 -9.15 1.20
C ASP A 516 46.17 -8.74 2.15
N THR A 517 47.17 -9.59 2.33
CA THR A 517 48.30 -9.31 3.23
C THR A 517 49.59 -9.23 2.43
N VAL A 518 50.22 -8.06 2.47
CA VAL A 518 51.55 -7.81 1.89
C VAL A 518 52.58 -7.79 3.01
N LYS A 519 53.60 -8.64 2.96
CA LYS A 519 54.70 -8.68 3.94
C LYS A 519 56.08 -8.60 3.28
N PRO A 520 57.07 -7.93 3.89
CA PRO A 520 58.46 -8.03 3.44
C PRO A 520 59.00 -9.46 3.52
N THR A 521 59.90 -9.83 2.61
CA THR A 521 60.58 -11.14 2.62
C THR A 521 61.83 -11.17 3.52
N ASN A 522 62.35 -10.01 3.93
CA ASN A 522 63.49 -9.89 4.85
C ASN A 522 63.28 -8.74 5.84
N THR A 523 64.08 -8.72 6.92
CA THR A 523 63.95 -7.75 8.03
C THR A 523 64.39 -6.33 7.68
N ASP A 524 65.16 -6.17 6.61
CA ASP A 524 65.70 -4.88 6.18
C ASP A 524 64.80 -4.19 5.14
N ALA A 525 63.82 -4.91 4.58
CA ALA A 525 62.88 -4.40 3.61
C ALA A 525 61.67 -3.73 4.28
N VAL A 526 61.22 -2.65 3.65
CA VAL A 526 60.05 -1.88 4.08
C VAL A 526 59.09 -1.81 2.89
N ILE A 527 57.81 -2.09 3.12
CA ILE A 527 56.76 -1.89 2.12
C ILE A 527 56.39 -0.41 2.12
N LYS A 528 56.52 0.25 0.96
CA LYS A 528 56.11 1.65 0.77
C LYS A 528 54.78 1.72 0.03
N LEU A 529 53.98 2.72 0.35
CA LEU A 529 52.66 2.97 -0.23
C LEU A 529 52.65 4.13 -1.21
N ASP A 530 53.80 4.47 -1.81
CA ASP A 530 53.98 5.63 -2.70
C ASP A 530 52.94 5.69 -3.86
N ASN A 531 52.44 4.53 -4.30
CA ASN A 531 51.43 4.39 -5.36
C ASN A 531 50.08 3.84 -4.86
N ASN A 532 49.81 3.85 -3.55
CA ASN A 532 48.60 3.31 -2.96
C ASN A 532 47.99 4.27 -1.93
N ALA A 533 47.43 5.36 -2.44
CA ALA A 533 46.81 6.42 -1.63
C ALA A 533 45.65 5.91 -0.75
N ILE A 534 44.95 4.87 -1.18
CA ILE A 534 43.85 4.26 -0.43
C ILE A 534 44.37 3.63 0.87
N VAL A 535 45.33 2.70 0.77
CA VAL A 535 45.90 2.03 1.95
C VAL A 535 46.65 3.05 2.84
N GLN A 536 47.31 4.04 2.23
CA GLN A 536 47.97 5.12 2.96
C GLN A 536 46.97 5.94 3.80
N THR A 537 45.80 6.25 3.22
CA THR A 537 44.74 7.01 3.92
C THR A 537 44.16 6.21 5.08
N LEU A 538 43.90 4.91 4.90
CA LEU A 538 43.31 4.06 5.93
C LEU A 538 44.28 3.75 7.08
N THR A 539 45.56 3.53 6.75
CA THR A 539 46.59 3.18 7.76
C THR A 539 47.20 4.40 8.44
N GLY A 540 47.13 5.58 7.81
CA GLY A 540 47.75 6.80 8.30
C GLY A 540 49.29 6.82 8.20
N VAL A 541 49.90 5.83 7.53
CA VAL A 541 51.36 5.71 7.38
C VAL A 541 51.74 5.53 5.91
N ASN A 542 52.96 5.93 5.55
CA ASN A 542 53.45 5.83 4.18
C ASN A 542 54.23 4.54 3.92
N GLN A 543 54.68 3.87 4.97
CA GLN A 543 55.52 2.69 4.88
C GLN A 543 55.44 1.82 6.14
N SER A 544 55.75 0.52 6.02
CA SER A 544 55.77 -0.44 7.13
C SER A 544 56.84 -1.52 6.95
N SER A 545 57.57 -1.86 8.02
CA SER A 545 58.54 -2.96 8.07
C SER A 545 57.91 -4.32 8.38
N THR A 546 56.65 -4.36 8.81
CA THR A 546 55.89 -5.60 9.04
C THR A 546 54.93 -5.91 7.89
N GLY A 547 54.62 -4.90 7.07
CA GLY A 547 53.69 -4.99 5.94
C GLY A 547 52.32 -4.37 6.22
N PHE A 548 51.34 -4.73 5.40
CA PHE A 548 49.97 -4.23 5.46
C PHE A 548 48.96 -5.35 5.22
N THR A 549 47.81 -5.26 5.87
CA THR A 549 46.64 -6.11 5.61
C THR A 549 45.46 -5.22 5.23
N THR A 550 44.93 -5.41 4.03
CA THR A 550 43.72 -4.77 3.55
C THR A 550 42.57 -5.76 3.67
N THR A 551 41.44 -5.34 4.24
CA THR A 551 40.23 -6.15 4.39
C THR A 551 39.13 -5.62 3.48
N PHE A 552 38.49 -6.51 2.75
CA PHE A 552 37.28 -6.25 1.96
C PHE A 552 36.09 -6.91 2.65
N VAL A 553 34.93 -6.27 2.54
CA VAL A 553 33.64 -6.80 2.99
C VAL A 553 32.84 -7.20 1.77
N ASP A 554 32.42 -8.46 1.75
CA ASP A 554 31.56 -9.02 0.73
C ASP A 554 30.18 -9.29 1.33
N GLN A 555 29.17 -8.64 0.77
CA GLN A 555 27.77 -8.80 1.13
C GLN A 555 27.14 -9.74 0.12
N LEU A 556 26.72 -10.93 0.56
CA LEU A 556 26.34 -12.03 -0.33
C LEU A 556 24.93 -12.52 0.01
N PHE A 557 24.14 -12.78 -1.03
CA PHE A 557 22.83 -13.40 -0.91
C PHE A 557 22.86 -14.74 -1.64
N PHE A 558 22.46 -15.80 -0.95
CA PHE A 558 22.40 -17.16 -1.51
C PHE A 558 20.99 -17.71 -1.45
N PHE A 559 20.62 -18.52 -2.43
CA PHE A 559 19.53 -19.47 -2.27
C PHE A 559 20.12 -20.79 -1.77
N VAL A 560 19.73 -21.18 -0.56
CA VAL A 560 20.11 -22.45 0.05
C VAL A 560 18.91 -23.38 0.00
N PRO A 561 18.96 -24.47 -0.79
CA PRO A 561 17.84 -25.39 -0.91
C PRO A 561 17.66 -26.23 0.37
N SER A 562 16.51 -26.89 0.51
CA SER A 562 16.29 -27.87 1.59
C SER A 562 17.29 -29.04 1.50
N GLN A 563 17.55 -29.70 2.63
CA GLN A 563 18.43 -30.87 2.69
C GLN A 563 17.96 -32.04 1.79
N SER A 564 16.66 -32.12 1.51
CA SER A 564 16.06 -33.14 0.63
C SER A 564 16.20 -32.83 -0.86
N SER A 565 16.64 -31.63 -1.23
CA SER A 565 16.77 -31.19 -2.61
C SER A 565 18.08 -31.65 -3.24
N SER A 566 18.06 -31.94 -4.53
CA SER A 566 19.27 -32.20 -5.32
C SER A 566 19.91 -30.92 -5.89
N LYS A 567 19.28 -29.75 -5.69
CA LYS A 567 19.81 -28.45 -6.13
C LYS A 567 21.04 -28.10 -5.29
N ARG A 568 21.97 -27.35 -5.89
CA ARG A 568 23.13 -26.74 -5.22
C ARG A 568 22.77 -25.37 -4.66
N ILE A 569 23.59 -24.86 -3.75
CA ILE A 569 23.48 -23.49 -3.25
C ILE A 569 23.83 -22.52 -4.39
N GLN A 570 22.95 -21.55 -4.66
CA GLN A 570 23.08 -20.61 -5.78
C GLN A 570 23.34 -19.20 -5.27
N LEU A 571 24.27 -18.49 -5.90
CA LEU A 571 24.50 -17.07 -5.63
C LEU A 571 23.37 -16.25 -6.27
N LEU A 572 22.72 -15.41 -5.47
CA LEU A 572 21.64 -14.52 -5.91
C LEU A 572 22.12 -13.11 -6.15
N GLY A 573 23.03 -12.62 -5.32
CA GLY A 573 23.59 -11.29 -5.45
C GLY A 573 24.85 -11.12 -4.62
N TYR A 574 25.69 -10.18 -5.04
CA TYR A 574 26.92 -9.85 -4.35
C TYR A 574 27.20 -8.33 -4.40
N SER A 575 27.92 -7.85 -3.41
CA SER A 575 28.61 -6.56 -3.42
C SER A 575 29.92 -6.74 -2.68
N THR A 576 30.97 -6.06 -3.14
CA THR A 576 32.29 -6.07 -2.50
C THR A 576 32.76 -4.65 -2.32
N SER A 577 33.34 -4.35 -1.16
CA SER A 577 33.82 -3.01 -0.82
C SER A 577 35.04 -3.10 0.07
N ILE A 578 35.95 -2.14 -0.02
CA ILE A 578 37.05 -2.05 0.94
C ILE A 578 36.49 -1.67 2.32
N LEU A 579 36.87 -2.44 3.34
CA LEU A 579 36.41 -2.24 4.71
C LEU A 579 37.45 -1.51 5.54
N ASP A 580 38.71 -1.92 5.48
CA ASP A 580 39.79 -1.32 6.26
C ASP A 580 41.17 -1.67 5.69
N ALA A 581 42.21 -0.96 6.11
CA ALA A 581 43.59 -1.40 5.94
C ALA A 581 44.42 -1.07 7.18
N LYS A 582 45.20 -2.04 7.65
CA LYS A 582 46.02 -1.92 8.86
C LYS A 582 47.48 -2.26 8.57
N VAL A 583 48.38 -1.73 9.37
CA VAL A 583 49.76 -2.23 9.45
C VAL A 583 49.72 -3.67 9.94
N ALA A 584 50.41 -4.56 9.23
CA ALA A 584 50.45 -5.97 9.60
C ALA A 584 51.11 -6.13 10.99
N PRO A 585 50.62 -7.04 11.83
CA PRO A 585 51.18 -7.27 13.16
C PRO A 585 52.62 -7.82 13.13
#